data_AF-A0A7S0ALQ9-F1
#
_entry.id   AF-A0A7S0ALQ9-F1
#
_cell.length_a   1.000
_cell.length_b   1.000
_cell.length_c   1.000
_cell.angle_alpha   90.00
_cell.angle_beta   90.00
_cell.angle_gamma   90.00
#
_symmetry.space_group_name_H-M   'P 1'
#
loop_
_entity.id
_entity.type
_entity.pdbx_description
1 polymer ?
#
loop_
_entity_poly.entity_id
_entity_poly.type
_entity_poly.pdbx_seq_one_letter_code
_entity_poly.pdbx_strand_id
1 'polypeptide(L)'
;VGLGHLIGLDTHDVGGYAEGAPDRSDRPGLSKLRTARALEEGMVLTVEPGCYFIDTLMDMALSNPNQAQYINRERLEKFRGFGGVRLEDGLLVTKDGCENLTLCPRAVSEVLDVMKGG
;
A
#
# COMPACT_ATOMS: atom_id res chain seq x y z
N VAL A 1 -5.02 2.57 3.85
CA VAL A 1 -5.46 1.26 3.33
C VAL A 1 -4.51 0.18 3.86
N GLY A 2 -4.77 -1.11 3.62
CA GLY A 2 -3.76 -2.15 3.84
C GLY A 2 -2.61 -2.03 2.85
N LEU A 3 -1.47 -2.71 3.12
CA LEU A 3 -0.32 -2.72 2.21
C LEU A 3 -0.55 -3.55 0.95
N GLY A 4 -1.46 -4.51 1.00
CA GLY A 4 -1.75 -5.44 -0.09
C GLY A 4 -2.70 -6.54 0.35
N HIS A 5 -2.94 -7.48 -0.57
CA HIS A 5 -3.88 -8.57 -0.38
C HIS A 5 -3.55 -9.77 -1.26
N LEU A 6 -4.11 -10.93 -0.94
CA LEU A 6 -4.07 -12.10 -1.83
C LEU A 6 -4.81 -11.75 -3.13
N ILE A 7 -4.29 -12.24 -4.25
CA ILE A 7 -4.89 -12.07 -5.58
C ILE A 7 -4.84 -13.40 -6.34
N GLY A 8 -5.93 -13.72 -7.03
CA GLY A 8 -6.09 -14.98 -7.75
C GLY A 8 -7.26 -14.90 -8.73
N LEU A 9 -8.23 -15.79 -8.59
CA LEU A 9 -9.46 -15.71 -9.39
C LEU A 9 -10.26 -14.43 -9.07
N ASP A 10 -10.24 -14.02 -7.80
CA ASP A 10 -10.79 -12.73 -7.36
C ASP A 10 -9.65 -11.71 -7.18
N THR A 11 -9.95 -10.42 -7.45
CA THR A 11 -8.99 -9.33 -7.18
C THR A 11 -8.59 -9.30 -5.72
N HIS A 12 -9.57 -9.35 -4.80
CA HIS A 12 -9.34 -9.55 -3.38
C HIS A 12 -9.61 -11.03 -3.05
N ASP A 13 -8.61 -11.88 -3.24
CA ASP A 13 -8.79 -13.32 -3.15
C ASP A 13 -9.09 -13.82 -1.73
N VAL A 14 -9.65 -15.03 -1.66
CA VAL A 14 -10.14 -15.64 -0.42
C VAL A 14 -9.00 -16.06 0.52
N GLY A 15 -9.36 -16.45 1.76
CA GLY A 15 -8.42 -17.13 2.67
C GLY A 15 -7.44 -16.25 3.45
N GLY A 16 -7.57 -14.92 3.38
CA GLY A 16 -6.70 -14.00 4.15
C GLY A 16 -6.90 -14.05 5.67
N TYR A 17 -8.07 -14.51 6.14
CA TYR A 17 -8.41 -14.73 7.55
C TYR A 17 -9.10 -16.09 7.74
N ALA A 18 -8.52 -17.14 7.14
CA ALA A 18 -8.98 -18.51 7.33
C ALA A 18 -8.75 -18.98 8.78
N GLU A 19 -9.32 -20.12 9.16
CA GLU A 19 -9.10 -20.74 10.47
C GLU A 19 -7.59 -20.93 10.74
N GLY A 20 -7.15 -20.52 11.93
CA GLY A 20 -5.73 -20.53 12.33
C GLY A 20 -4.92 -19.31 11.90
N ALA A 21 -5.48 -18.41 11.07
CA ALA A 21 -4.83 -17.12 10.80
C ALA A 21 -4.90 -16.20 12.04
N PRO A 22 -3.92 -15.29 12.23
CA PRO A 22 -3.99 -14.30 13.28
C PRO A 22 -5.22 -13.39 13.15
N ASP A 23 -5.73 -12.94 14.30
CA ASP A 23 -6.82 -11.98 14.34
C ASP A 23 -6.45 -10.68 13.63
N ARG A 24 -7.46 -10.03 13.04
CA ARG A 24 -7.30 -8.71 12.44
C ARG A 24 -6.96 -7.69 13.52
N SER A 25 -5.83 -7.00 13.36
CA SER A 25 -5.44 -5.90 14.24
C SER A 25 -6.47 -4.77 14.23
N ASP A 26 -6.67 -4.12 15.37
CA ASP A 26 -7.47 -2.91 15.53
C ASP A 26 -6.69 -1.62 15.24
N ARG A 27 -5.37 -1.69 15.11
CA ARG A 27 -4.51 -0.52 14.90
C ARG A 27 -4.85 0.21 13.60
N PRO A 28 -4.76 1.56 13.57
CA PRO A 28 -4.93 2.33 12.33
C PRO A 28 -4.00 1.83 11.22
N GLY A 29 -4.53 1.72 10.01
CA GLY A 29 -3.81 1.13 8.86
C GLY A 29 -3.86 -0.40 8.87
N LEU A 30 -3.36 -1.05 9.92
CA LEU A 30 -3.30 -2.52 10.01
C LEU A 30 -4.68 -3.18 10.01
N SER A 31 -5.68 -2.53 10.59
CA SER A 31 -7.09 -2.96 10.53
C SER A 31 -7.66 -3.04 9.11
N LYS A 32 -7.01 -2.41 8.13
CA LYS A 32 -7.38 -2.42 6.72
C LYS A 32 -6.62 -3.47 5.90
N LEU A 33 -5.71 -4.24 6.51
CA LEU A 33 -5.11 -5.41 5.85
C LEU A 33 -6.19 -6.42 5.48
N ARG A 34 -5.98 -7.14 4.37
CA ARG A 34 -6.89 -8.20 3.90
C ARG A 34 -6.40 -9.59 4.23
N THR A 35 -5.18 -9.71 4.73
CA THR A 35 -4.61 -10.93 5.29
C THR A 35 -3.69 -10.57 6.46
N ALA A 36 -3.67 -11.41 7.49
CA ALA A 36 -2.68 -11.35 8.58
C ALA A 36 -1.81 -12.63 8.64
N ARG A 37 -1.93 -13.49 7.62
CA ARG A 37 -1.18 -14.75 7.53
C ARG A 37 0.32 -14.47 7.33
N ALA A 38 1.14 -15.41 7.79
CA ALA A 38 2.52 -15.50 7.34
C ALA A 38 2.55 -15.81 5.83
N LEU A 39 3.56 -15.30 5.13
CA LEU A 39 3.75 -15.61 3.71
C LEU A 39 4.20 -17.06 3.55
N GLU A 40 3.57 -17.78 2.63
CA GLU A 40 3.88 -19.17 2.29
C GLU A 40 4.14 -19.27 0.79
N GLU A 41 5.04 -20.18 0.39
CA GLU A 41 5.33 -20.46 -1.02
C GLU A 41 4.05 -20.76 -1.81
N GLY A 42 3.92 -20.16 -3.00
CA GLY A 42 2.75 -20.30 -3.87
C GLY A 42 1.65 -19.28 -3.64
N MET A 43 1.71 -18.47 -2.57
CA MET A 43 0.81 -17.32 -2.44
C MET A 43 1.13 -16.26 -3.49
N VAL A 44 0.09 -15.62 -4.03
CA VAL A 44 0.23 -14.42 -4.88
C VAL A 44 -0.41 -13.23 -4.17
N LEU A 45 0.33 -12.13 -4.04
CA LEU A 45 -0.11 -10.94 -3.35
C LEU A 45 0.08 -9.69 -4.18
N THR A 46 -0.77 -8.68 -3.97
CA THR A 46 -0.43 -7.31 -4.31
C THR A 46 0.54 -6.73 -3.26
N VAL A 47 1.47 -5.90 -3.72
CA VAL A 47 2.28 -5.01 -2.88
C VAL A 47 2.04 -3.60 -3.38
N GLU A 48 1.26 -2.82 -2.61
CA GLU A 48 0.64 -1.58 -3.08
C GLU A 48 0.83 -0.39 -2.11
N PRO A 49 2.05 -0.08 -1.65
CA PRO A 49 2.28 1.07 -0.80
C PRO A 49 1.83 2.37 -1.49
N GLY A 50 1.21 3.25 -0.71
CA GLY A 50 0.77 4.55 -1.21
C GLY A 50 0.92 5.67 -0.18
N CYS A 51 1.18 6.86 -0.69
CA CYS A 51 1.26 8.09 0.08
C CYS A 51 0.24 9.09 -0.47
N TYR A 52 -0.63 9.60 0.40
CA TYR A 52 -1.76 10.43 0.03
C TYR A 52 -1.88 11.63 0.96
N PHE A 53 -2.26 12.75 0.40
CA PHE A 53 -2.55 14.00 1.11
C PHE A 53 -4.07 14.21 1.13
N ILE A 54 -4.73 13.50 2.05
CA ILE A 54 -6.20 13.49 2.19
C ILE A 54 -6.60 14.56 3.21
N ASP A 55 -7.34 15.57 2.76
CA ASP A 55 -7.67 16.75 3.57
C ASP A 55 -8.26 16.40 4.94
N THR A 56 -9.27 15.54 4.98
CA THR A 56 -9.89 15.12 6.25
C THR A 56 -8.89 14.50 7.23
N LEU A 57 -7.97 13.66 6.76
CA LEU A 57 -6.97 13.02 7.62
C LEU A 57 -5.88 14.00 8.06
N MET A 58 -5.48 14.91 7.18
CA MET A 58 -4.53 15.97 7.51
C MET A 58 -5.11 16.91 8.58
N ASP A 59 -6.36 17.32 8.43
CA ASP A 59 -7.04 18.19 9.40
C ASP A 59 -7.19 17.52 10.77
N MET A 60 -7.56 16.24 10.78
CA MET A 60 -7.61 15.43 12.00
C MET A 60 -6.24 15.35 12.68
N ALA A 61 -5.17 15.09 11.91
CA ALA A 61 -3.82 14.98 12.45
C ALA A 61 -3.27 16.31 12.97
N LEU A 62 -3.54 17.42 12.26
CA LEU A 62 -3.18 18.77 12.68
C LEU A 62 -3.97 19.26 13.91
N SER A 63 -5.15 18.70 14.16
CA SER A 63 -5.99 19.01 15.32
C SER A 63 -5.67 18.15 16.54
N ASN A 64 -4.90 17.07 16.38
CA ASN A 64 -4.46 16.18 17.45
C ASN A 64 -3.06 16.57 17.93
N PRO A 65 -2.87 17.11 19.15
CA PRO A 65 -1.55 17.55 19.62
C PRO A 65 -0.49 16.45 19.60
N ASN A 66 -0.88 15.20 19.83
CA ASN A 66 0.05 14.06 19.82
C ASN A 66 0.59 13.75 18.42
N GLN A 67 -0.11 14.16 17.36
CA GLN A 67 0.31 13.97 15.96
C GLN A 67 0.88 15.26 15.37
N ALA A 68 0.24 16.39 15.64
CA ALA A 68 0.60 17.71 15.10
C ALA A 68 2.05 18.10 15.42
N GLN A 69 2.61 17.67 16.55
CA GLN A 69 4.01 17.91 16.92
C GLN A 69 5.03 17.37 15.89
N TYR A 70 4.64 16.38 15.08
CA TYR A 70 5.50 15.78 14.05
C TYR A 70 5.31 16.39 12.66
N ILE A 71 4.40 17.37 12.51
CA ILE A 71 3.95 17.87 11.21
C ILE A 71 4.36 19.32 11.02
N ASN A 72 5.20 19.59 10.01
CA ASN A 72 5.42 20.95 9.54
C ASN A 72 4.21 21.42 8.72
N ARG A 73 3.35 22.24 9.35
CA ARG A 73 2.11 22.74 8.73
C ARG A 73 2.36 23.53 7.44
N GLU A 74 3.36 24.41 7.41
CA GLU A 74 3.65 25.24 6.23
C GLU A 74 4.07 24.39 5.02
N ARG A 75 4.81 23.30 5.27
CA ARG A 75 5.18 22.34 4.22
C ARG A 75 4.00 21.49 3.79
N LEU A 76 3.20 21.00 4.74
CA LEU A 76 2.05 20.13 4.46
C LEU A 76 1.00 20.84 3.59
N GLU A 77 0.74 22.11 3.84
CA GLU A 77 -0.28 22.88 3.12
C GLU A 77 -0.01 22.93 1.60
N LYS A 78 1.26 22.88 1.18
CA LYS A 78 1.67 22.87 -0.23
C LYS A 78 1.26 21.59 -0.98
N PHE A 79 0.87 20.54 -0.25
CA PHE A 79 0.43 19.27 -0.81
C PHE A 79 -1.09 19.08 -0.80
N ARG A 80 -1.87 20.06 -0.34
CA ARG A 80 -3.33 20.00 -0.52
C ARG A 80 -3.69 19.95 -1.99
N GLY A 81 -4.66 19.10 -2.33
CA GLY A 81 -5.05 18.86 -3.71
C GLY A 81 -4.05 18.08 -4.56
N PHE A 82 -2.87 17.70 -4.03
CA PHE A 82 -1.91 16.84 -4.74
C PHE A 82 -2.51 15.45 -5.04
N GLY A 83 -3.43 14.98 -4.18
CA GLY A 83 -3.99 13.64 -4.25
C GLY A 83 -3.05 12.64 -3.59
N GLY A 84 -2.35 11.85 -4.39
CA GLY A 84 -1.41 10.85 -3.88
C GLY A 84 -0.88 9.92 -4.96
N VAL A 85 0.05 9.07 -4.57
CA VAL A 85 0.68 8.07 -5.44
C VAL A 85 0.56 6.70 -4.79
N ARG A 86 0.26 5.70 -5.60
CA ARG A 86 0.36 4.28 -5.25
C ARG A 86 1.13 3.57 -6.34
N LEU A 87 2.07 2.73 -5.95
CA LEU A 87 2.76 1.81 -6.84
C LEU A 87 2.37 0.41 -6.42
N GLU A 88 1.84 -0.36 -7.36
CA GLU A 88 1.28 -1.69 -7.09
C GLU A 88 1.91 -2.73 -8.01
N ASP A 89 2.40 -3.80 -7.41
CA ASP A 89 2.97 -4.99 -8.07
C ASP A 89 2.20 -6.24 -7.63
N GLY A 90 2.06 -7.21 -8.52
CA GLY A 90 1.67 -8.59 -8.20
C GLY A 90 2.91 -9.46 -8.02
N LEU A 91 3.09 -10.05 -6.83
CA LEU A 91 4.23 -10.88 -6.47
C LEU A 91 3.81 -12.31 -6.15
N LEU A 92 4.48 -13.29 -6.74
CA LEU A 92 4.40 -14.70 -6.34
C LEU A 92 5.45 -14.96 -5.26
N VAL A 93 5.04 -15.47 -4.10
CA VAL A 93 5.96 -15.91 -3.05
C VAL A 93 6.61 -17.23 -3.48
N THR A 94 7.93 -17.26 -3.48
CA THR A 94 8.74 -18.45 -3.75
C THR A 94 9.38 -18.95 -2.46
N LYS A 95 9.97 -20.15 -2.48
CA LYS A 95 10.62 -20.75 -1.31
C LYS A 95 11.58 -19.81 -0.56
N ASP A 96 12.37 -19.03 -1.31
CA ASP A 96 13.46 -18.21 -0.78
C ASP A 96 13.27 -16.70 -1.06
N GLY A 97 12.06 -16.28 -1.48
CA GLY A 97 11.79 -14.88 -1.82
C GLY A 97 10.48 -14.66 -2.56
N CYS A 98 10.53 -13.91 -3.66
CA CYS A 98 9.38 -13.68 -4.52
C CYS A 98 9.79 -13.46 -5.99
N GLU A 99 8.84 -13.70 -6.90
CA GLU A 99 8.91 -13.33 -8.31
C GLU A 99 7.92 -12.19 -8.57
N ASN A 100 8.37 -11.12 -9.24
CA ASN A 100 7.49 -10.03 -9.64
C ASN A 100 6.84 -10.35 -11.00
N LEU A 101 5.51 -10.42 -10.99
CA LEU A 101 4.70 -10.70 -12.18
C LEU A 101 4.32 -9.42 -12.95
N THR A 102 4.63 -8.24 -12.40
CA THR A 102 4.32 -6.95 -12.99
C THR A 102 5.51 -6.38 -13.74
N LEU A 103 5.31 -6.03 -15.00
CA LEU A 103 6.30 -5.40 -15.85
C LEU A 103 5.84 -4.00 -16.25
N CYS A 104 6.35 -2.97 -15.58
CA CYS A 104 6.12 -1.58 -15.94
C CYS A 104 7.32 -0.69 -15.54
N PRO A 105 7.49 0.51 -16.14
CA PRO A 105 8.50 1.45 -15.69
C PRO A 105 8.23 1.88 -14.24
N ARG A 106 9.29 2.00 -13.44
CA ARG A 106 9.18 2.33 -12.00
C ARG A 106 10.00 3.56 -11.62
N ALA A 107 11.23 3.64 -12.11
CA ALA A 107 12.05 4.82 -11.90
C ALA A 107 11.45 6.02 -12.64
N VAL A 108 11.63 7.22 -12.07
CA VAL A 108 11.12 8.46 -12.68
C VAL A 108 11.61 8.62 -14.12
N SER A 109 12.88 8.29 -14.40
CA SER A 109 13.43 8.33 -15.75
C SER A 109 12.71 7.38 -16.70
N GLU A 110 12.51 6.12 -16.30
CA GLU A 110 11.85 5.10 -17.13
C GLU A 110 10.42 5.52 -17.47
N VAL A 111 9.68 6.06 -16.49
CA VAL A 111 8.32 6.55 -16.71
C VAL A 111 8.34 7.71 -17.71
N LEU A 112 9.26 8.66 -17.54
CA LEU A 112 9.37 9.80 -18.44
C LEU A 112 9.78 9.40 -19.86
N ASP A 113 10.64 8.40 -20.00
CA ASP A 113 11.11 7.91 -21.31
C ASP A 113 9.96 7.22 -22.06
N VAL A 114 9.22 6.33 -21.37
CA VAL A 114 8.01 5.72 -21.93
C VAL A 114 6.97 6.78 -22.34
N MET A 115 6.74 7.80 -21.49
CA MET A 115 5.80 8.88 -21.79
C MET A 115 6.21 9.75 -22.98
N LYS A 116 7.50 9.82 -23.31
CA LYS A 116 8.01 10.55 -24.49
C LYS A 116 7.95 9.74 -25.79
N GLY A 117 7.55 8.47 -25.72
CA GLY A 117 7.42 7.60 -26.90
C GLY A 117 8.51 6.53 -27.03
N GLY A 118 9.34 6.32 -26.00
CA GLY A 118 10.41 5.31 -25.98
C GLY A 118 11.78 5.86 -26.33
#